data_AF-A0A9P7VF19-F1
#
_entry.id   AF-A0A9P7VF19-F1
#
_cell.length_a   1.000
_cell.length_b   1.000
_cell.length_c   1.000
_cell.angle_alpha   90.00
_cell.angle_beta   90.00
_cell.angle_gamma   90.00
#
_symmetry.space_group_name_H-M   'P 1'
#
loop_
_entity.id
_entity.type
_entity.pdbx_description
1 polymer ?
#
loop_
_entity_poly.entity_id
_entity_poly.type
_entity_poly.pdbx_seq_one_letter_code
_entity_poly.pdbx_strand_id
1 'polypeptide(L)'
;LENMVHIMTSCSSSGQKEVWELTKLLLNKCKIPWQSLDMAKILSCAISVFKASNGKRDSGKERFYQLVISSSAQVIWNAQCCCK
;
A
#
# COMPACT_ATOMS: atom_id res chain seq x y z
N LEU A 1 5.52 -17.78 12.66
CA LEU A 1 5.04 -18.45 11.44
C LEU A 1 5.08 -17.40 10.33
N GLU A 2 5.88 -17.61 9.30
CA GLU A 2 5.96 -16.68 8.17
C GLU A 2 4.81 -16.97 7.21
N ASN A 3 3.83 -16.06 7.14
CA ASN A 3 2.69 -16.16 6.23
C ASN A 3 2.50 -14.81 5.51
N MET A 4 1.72 -14.80 4.43
CA MET A 4 1.54 -13.59 3.60
C MET A 4 1.13 -12.36 4.43
N VAL A 5 0.25 -12.54 5.41
CA VAL A 5 -0.18 -11.46 6.31
C VAL A 5 1.02 -10.90 7.08
N HIS A 6 1.83 -11.77 7.68
CA HIS A 6 3.03 -11.37 8.39
C HIS A 6 4.02 -10.63 7.47
N ILE A 7 4.34 -11.20 6.30
CA ILE A 7 5.28 -10.63 5.33
C ILE A 7 4.86 -9.22 4.90
N MET A 8 3.57 -9.04 4.60
CA MET A 8 3.05 -7.77 4.08
C MET A 8 2.83 -6.71 5.16
N THR A 9 2.58 -7.09 6.42
CA THR A 9 2.13 -6.14 7.46
C THR A 9 3.09 -5.95 8.64
N SER A 10 3.93 -6.94 8.96
CA SER A 10 4.70 -6.94 10.22
C SER A 10 6.10 -7.55 10.16
N CYS A 11 6.55 -8.04 8.99
CA CYS A 11 7.87 -8.65 8.87
C CYS A 11 8.99 -7.61 8.95
N SER A 12 9.89 -7.78 9.93
CA SER A 12 11.02 -6.89 10.15
C SER A 12 12.18 -7.11 9.16
N SER A 13 12.27 -8.30 8.55
CA SER A 13 13.44 -8.71 7.75
C SER A 13 13.34 -8.37 6.25
N SER A 14 12.13 -8.13 5.72
CA SER A 14 11.90 -7.97 4.28
C SER A 14 12.08 -6.53 3.76
N GLY A 15 12.52 -5.58 4.59
CA GLY A 15 12.53 -4.15 4.23
C GLY A 15 11.13 -3.56 4.07
N GLN A 16 10.08 -4.28 4.47
CA GLN A 16 8.68 -3.91 4.30
C GLN A 16 8.34 -2.55 4.91
N LYS A 17 8.91 -2.26 6.09
CA LYS A 17 8.69 -0.98 6.77
C LYS A 17 9.13 0.19 5.91
N GLU A 18 10.30 0.08 5.28
CA GLU A 18 10.85 1.12 4.41
C GLU A 18 9.95 1.37 3.20
N VAL A 19 9.50 0.28 2.56
CA VAL A 19 8.59 0.37 1.40
C VAL A 19 7.28 1.06 1.79
N TRP A 20 6.70 0.74 2.95
CA TRP A 20 5.48 1.40 3.40
C TRP A 20 5.68 2.86 3.81
N GLU A 21 6.81 3.23 4.41
CA GLU A 21 7.11 4.64 4.68
C GLU A 21 7.28 5.44 3.38
N LEU A 22 7.97 4.89 2.37
CA LEU A 22 8.06 5.51 1.04
C LEU A 22 6.68 5.65 0.38
N THR A 23 5.84 4.61 0.48
CA THR A 23 4.45 4.62 -0.01
C THR A 23 3.65 5.74 0.65
N LYS A 24 3.75 5.87 1.97
CA LYS A 24 3.10 6.94 2.74
C LYS A 24 3.55 8.32 2.32
N LEU A 25 4.85 8.51 2.08
CA LEU A 25 5.39 9.77 1.56
C LEU A 25 4.82 10.11 0.17
N LEU A 26 4.70 9.12 -0.72
CA LEU A 26 4.10 9.30 -2.05
C LEU A 26 2.62 9.69 -1.95
N LEU A 27 1.84 8.99 -1.13
CA LEU A 27 0.42 9.32 -0.92
C LEU A 27 0.22 10.73 -0.35
N ASN A 28 1.07 11.14 0.60
CA ASN A 28 1.04 12.48 1.17
C ASN A 28 1.32 13.58 0.12
N LYS A 29 2.30 13.37 -0.78
CA LYS A 29 2.57 14.30 -1.90
C LYS A 29 1.35 14.48 -2.81
N CYS A 30 0.52 13.45 -2.96
CA CYS A 30 -0.71 13.48 -3.75
C CYS A 30 -1.95 13.88 -2.96
N LYS A 31 -1.80 14.34 -1.70
CA LYS A 31 -2.92 14.70 -0.81
C LYS A 31 -3.93 13.56 -0.66
N ILE A 32 -3.42 12.33 -0.54
CA ILE A 32 -4.18 11.13 -0.20
C ILE A 32 -3.85 10.79 1.25
N PRO A 33 -4.84 10.75 2.16
CA PRO A 33 -4.58 10.48 3.56
C PRO A 33 -4.06 9.06 3.75
N TRP A 34 -2.99 8.92 4.52
CA TRP A 34 -2.52 7.61 4.97
C TRP A 34 -3.55 6.96 5.89
N GLN A 35 -3.86 5.70 5.63
CA GLN A 35 -4.61 4.84 6.54
C GLN A 35 -3.68 3.70 6.96
N SER A 36 -3.81 3.21 8.19
CA SER A 36 -3.07 2.01 8.61
C SER A 36 -3.30 0.90 7.60
N LEU A 37 -2.25 0.32 7.03
CA LEU A 37 -2.40 -0.75 6.05
C LEU A 37 -2.62 -2.08 6.77
N ASP A 38 -3.69 -2.75 6.39
CA ASP A 38 -4.01 -4.13 6.72
C ASP A 38 -4.23 -4.89 5.41
N MET A 39 -4.35 -6.21 5.50
CA MET A 39 -4.59 -7.04 4.31
C MET A 39 -5.86 -6.66 3.57
N ALA A 40 -6.92 -6.22 4.28
CA ALA A 40 -8.16 -5.83 3.63
C ALA A 40 -7.95 -4.60 2.74
N LYS A 41 -7.19 -3.60 3.20
CA LYS A 41 -6.85 -2.40 2.41
C LYS A 41 -5.91 -2.69 1.25
N ILE A 42 -4.94 -3.59 1.44
CA ILE A 42 -4.05 -4.01 0.34
C ILE A 42 -4.86 -4.69 -0.76
N LEU A 43 -5.75 -5.62 -0.41
CA LEU A 43 -6.57 -6.36 -1.37
C LEU A 43 -7.67 -5.50 -2.01
N SER A 44 -8.24 -4.56 -1.26
CA SER A 44 -9.29 -3.65 -1.74
C SER A 44 -8.75 -2.38 -2.41
N CYS A 45 -7.44 -2.26 -2.65
CA CYS A 45 -6.87 -1.04 -3.22
C CYS A 45 -7.45 -0.69 -4.60
N ALA A 46 -7.81 -1.70 -5.40
CA ALA A 46 -8.41 -1.53 -6.73
C ALA A 46 -9.87 -1.01 -6.71
N ILE A 47 -10.55 -1.12 -5.57
CA ILE A 47 -11.95 -0.70 -5.41
C ILE A 47 -12.09 0.49 -4.43
N SER A 48 -10.97 1.05 -3.99
CA SER A 48 -10.96 2.20 -3.09
C SER A 48 -11.50 3.44 -3.78
N VAL A 49 -12.42 4.15 -3.13
CA VAL A 49 -13.09 5.33 -3.70
C VAL A 49 -12.58 6.59 -3.02
N PHE A 50 -12.18 7.57 -3.82
CA PHE A 50 -11.76 8.89 -3.34
C PHE A 50 -12.71 9.94 -3.91
N LYS A 51 -13.11 10.89 -3.06
CA LYS A 51 -13.98 12.00 -3.46
C LYS A 51 -13.20 13.32 -3.45
N ALA A 52 -13.41 14.13 -4.47
CA ALA A 52 -12.97 15.52 -4.50
C ALA A 52 -13.86 16.41 -3.61
N SER A 53 -13.46 17.66 -3.41
CA SER A 53 -14.21 18.64 -2.60
C SER A 53 -15.64 18.88 -3.09
N ASN A 54 -15.90 18.70 -4.38
CA ASN A 54 -17.23 18.80 -4.99
C ASN A 54 -18.07 17.51 -4.87
N GLY A 55 -17.60 16.51 -4.11
CA GLY A 55 -18.28 15.22 -3.91
C GLY A 55 -18.19 14.23 -5.08
N LYS A 56 -17.62 14.62 -6.22
CA LYS A 56 -17.39 13.72 -7.37
C LYS A 56 -16.22 12.78 -7.09
N ARG A 57 -16.21 11.63 -7.75
CA ARG A 57 -15.08 10.69 -7.71
C ARG A 57 -13.83 11.35 -8.28
N ASP A 58 -12.70 11.12 -7.63
CA ASP A 58 -11.38 11.53 -8.08
C ASP A 58 -10.66 10.30 -8.64
N SER A 59 -10.93 9.99 -9.91
CA SER A 59 -10.39 8.80 -10.58
C SER A 59 -8.86 8.82 -10.69
N GLY A 60 -8.25 10.01 -10.69
CA GLY A 60 -6.80 10.18 -10.65
C GLY A 60 -6.22 9.67 -9.33
N LYS A 61 -6.80 10.08 -8.20
CA LYS A 61 -6.39 9.57 -6.88
C LYS A 61 -6.67 8.08 -6.70
N GLU A 62 -7.82 7.60 -7.17
CA GLU A 62 -8.17 6.17 -7.15
C GLU A 62 -7.12 5.33 -7.88
N ARG A 63 -6.80 5.70 -9.12
CA ARG A 63 -5.80 5.00 -9.93
C ARG A 63 -4.41 5.08 -9.31
N PHE A 64 -4.00 6.26 -8.84
CA PHE A 64 -2.69 6.42 -8.20
C PHE A 64 -2.59 5.57 -6.93
N TYR A 65 -3.61 5.58 -6.08
CA TYR A 65 -3.67 4.76 -4.88
C TYR A 65 -3.55 3.27 -5.21
N GLN A 66 -4.34 2.76 -6.17
CA GLN A 66 -4.25 1.38 -6.62
C GLN A 66 -2.83 1.03 -7.09
N LEU A 67 -2.23 1.85 -7.95
CA LEU A 67 -0.90 1.59 -8.51
C LEU A 67 0.16 1.55 -7.42
N VAL A 68 0.18 2.54 -6.53
CA VAL A 68 1.21 2.64 -5.49
C VAL A 68 1.06 1.51 -4.48
N ILE A 69 -0.14 1.23 -3.99
CA ILE A 69 -0.36 0.17 -3.00
C ILE A 69 -0.03 -1.22 -3.58
N SER A 70 -0.51 -1.52 -4.79
CA SER A 70 -0.23 -2.83 -5.43
C SER A 70 1.24 -3.01 -5.78
N SER A 71 1.90 -1.97 -6.31
CA SER A 71 3.33 -2.03 -6.63
C SER A 71 4.18 -2.21 -5.38
N SER A 72 3.87 -1.48 -4.31
CA SER A 72 4.57 -1.61 -3.03
C SER A 72 4.38 -3.00 -2.42
N ALA A 73 3.16 -3.54 -2.44
CA ALA A 73 2.90 -4.91 -2.00
C ALA A 73 3.68 -5.94 -2.82
N GLN A 74 3.75 -5.76 -4.14
CA GLN A 74 4.54 -6.62 -5.03
C GLN A 74 6.04 -6.52 -4.72
N VAL A 75 6.57 -5.31 -4.48
CA VAL A 75 7.96 -5.10 -4.10
C VAL A 75 8.27 -5.80 -2.78
N ILE A 76 7.41 -5.66 -1.77
CA ILE A 76 7.57 -6.33 -0.47
C ILE A 76 7.57 -7.85 -0.65
N TRP A 77 6.62 -8.37 -1.44
CA TRP A 77 6.55 -9.79 -1.75
C TRP A 77 7.79 -10.28 -2.48
N ASN A 78 8.35 -9.50 -3.40
CA ASN A 78 9.56 -9.87 -4.12
C ASN A 78 10.82 -9.73 -3.24
N ALA A 79 10.83 -8.77 -2.30
CA ALA A 79 11.93 -8.50 -1.38
C ALA A 79 11.93 -9.43 -0.16
N GLN A 80 10.93 -10.29 0.01
CA GLN A 80 10.95 -11.33 1.04
C GLN A 80 12.22 -12.18 0.86
N CYS A 81 13.20 -11.98 1.75
CA CYS A 81 14.44 -12.76 1.75
C CYS A 81 14.05 -14.22 2.03
N CYS A 82 14.32 -15.18 1.15
CA CYS A 82 15.64 -15.80 0.89
C CYS A 82 16.40 -16.28 2.14
N CYS A 83 15.77 -16.28 3.33
CA CYS A 83 16.22 -17.12 4.45
C CYS A 83 15.53 -18.49 4.32
N LYS A 84 15.94 -19.27 3.31
CA LYS A 84 15.86 -20.73 3.39
C LYS A 84 17.26 -21.24 3.71
#